data_AF-A0A2K5H946-F1
#
_entry.id   AF-A0A2K5H946-F1
#
_cell.length_a   1.000
_cell.length_b   1.000
_cell.length_c   1.000
_cell.angle_alpha   90.00
_cell.angle_beta   90.00
_cell.angle_gamma   90.00
#
_symmetry.space_group_name_H-M   'P 1'
#
loop_
_entity.id
_entity.type
_entity.pdbx_description
1 polymer ?
#
loop_
_entity_poly.entity_id
_entity_poly.type
_entity_poly.pdbx_seq_one_letter_code
_entity_poly.pdbx_strand_id
1 'polypeptide(L)'
;MIPEYCRALEENEISEHCFDLIFAFDEIVALGYRENVNLAQIRTFTEMDSHEEKVFRAVRETQEREAKAEMRRKAKELQQARRDAERQGKKAPGFGGFGSSAVSGGSTAAMITETIIESDKPKVAPAPARPSGPSKALKLGAKGKEVDNFVDKLKSEGETIMSSSMGKRTSEATKVHAPPINMETHPNVDKKLFTAESLIGLKNPEKSFPVNSDVGVLKWRLQTTEESFIPLTINCWPSESGNGCDVNIEYELQEDNLELNDVVITIPLPSGVGAPVIGEIDGEYRHDSRRNTLEWCLPVIDAKNKSGSLEFSIAGQPNDFFPVQVSFVSKKNYCNIQVTKVTQVDGNSPVRFSTETTFLVDKYEIL
;
A
#
# COMPACT_ATOMS: atom_id res chain seq x y z
N MET A 1 2.29 5.20 -4.38
CA MET A 1 3.48 5.59 -5.17
C MET A 1 3.21 5.48 -6.64
N ILE A 2 3.55 4.40 -7.36
CA ILE A 2 3.29 4.39 -8.82
C ILE A 2 1.80 4.54 -9.14
N PRO A 3 0.85 3.87 -8.46
CA PRO A 3 -0.59 4.07 -8.68
C PRO A 3 -1.13 5.47 -8.31
N GLU A 4 -0.30 6.33 -7.70
CA GLU A 4 -0.68 7.66 -7.23
C GLU A 4 -0.26 8.77 -8.19
N TYR A 5 0.79 8.52 -8.98
CA TYR A 5 1.27 9.41 -10.04
C TYR A 5 0.89 8.88 -11.42
N CYS A 6 0.89 7.56 -11.62
CA CYS A 6 0.47 6.88 -12.84
C CYS A 6 -0.82 6.12 -12.56
N ARG A 7 -1.83 6.28 -13.42
CA ARG A 7 -3.11 5.55 -13.31
C ARG A 7 -2.97 4.13 -13.85
N ALA A 8 -2.07 3.94 -14.82
CA ALA A 8 -1.68 2.67 -15.37
C ALA A 8 -0.14 2.54 -15.38
N LEU A 9 0.38 1.33 -15.21
CA LEU A 9 1.82 1.05 -15.27
C LEU A 9 2.30 0.97 -16.74
N GLU A 10 2.05 2.01 -17.51
CA GLU A 10 2.41 2.12 -18.92
C GLU A 10 3.62 3.05 -19.11
N GLU A 11 4.46 2.73 -20.10
CA GLU A 11 5.71 3.46 -20.38
C GLU A 11 5.46 4.96 -20.61
N ASN A 12 4.38 5.31 -21.30
CA ASN A 12 4.06 6.69 -21.61
C ASN A 12 3.72 7.50 -20.34
N GLU A 13 2.93 6.94 -19.41
CA GLU A 13 2.59 7.60 -18.15
C GLU A 13 3.81 7.72 -17.21
N ILE A 14 4.66 6.69 -17.18
CA ILE A 14 5.91 6.72 -16.40
C ILE A 14 6.84 7.80 -16.93
N SER A 15 6.93 7.97 -18.25
CA SER A 15 7.74 9.01 -18.87
C SER A 15 7.20 10.41 -18.59
N GLU A 16 5.88 10.60 -18.65
CA GLU A 16 5.24 11.89 -18.36
C GLU A 16 5.43 12.32 -16.90
N HIS A 17 5.44 11.38 -15.96
CA HIS A 17 5.61 11.63 -14.52
C HIS A 17 7.01 11.29 -13.99
N CYS A 18 8.02 11.19 -14.86
CA CYS A 18 9.34 10.67 -14.47
C CYS A 18 10.02 11.50 -13.35
N PHE A 19 9.88 12.82 -13.35
CA PHE A 19 10.46 13.67 -12.31
C PHE A 19 9.75 13.52 -10.97
N ASP A 20 8.42 13.48 -10.96
CA ASP A 20 7.63 13.25 -9.74
C ASP A 20 7.97 11.90 -9.10
N LEU A 21 8.12 10.87 -9.94
CA LEU A 21 8.52 9.53 -9.53
C LEU A 21 9.95 9.50 -8.98
N ILE A 22 10.89 10.21 -9.60
CA ILE A 22 12.29 10.29 -9.14
C ILE A 22 12.37 10.99 -7.78
N PHE A 23 11.72 12.14 -7.61
CA PHE A 23 11.75 12.86 -6.35
C PHE A 23 11.12 12.05 -5.23
N ALA A 24 9.99 11.41 -5.51
CA ALA A 24 9.36 10.58 -4.50
C ALA A 24 10.13 9.28 -4.24
N PHE A 25 10.93 8.77 -5.19
CA PHE A 25 11.83 7.63 -4.97
C PHE A 25 12.98 7.99 -4.03
N ASP A 26 13.56 9.19 -4.16
CA ASP A 26 14.62 9.70 -3.28
C ASP A 26 14.16 9.75 -1.81
N GLU A 27 12.90 10.11 -1.57
CA GLU A 27 12.28 10.12 -0.23
C GLU A 27 11.99 8.70 0.32
N ILE A 28 11.92 7.68 -0.54
CA ILE A 28 11.60 6.30 -0.13
C ILE A 28 12.86 5.48 0.09
N VAL A 29 13.93 5.76 -0.65
CA VAL A 29 15.16 4.98 -0.63
C VAL A 29 16.37 5.90 -0.52
N ALA A 30 16.97 5.94 0.67
CA ALA A 30 18.23 6.62 0.91
C ALA A 30 19.38 5.60 1.06
N LEU A 31 20.44 5.76 0.27
CA LEU A 31 21.66 4.94 0.34
C LEU A 31 21.42 3.41 0.25
N GLY A 32 20.37 3.00 -0.46
CA GLY A 32 20.00 1.58 -0.62
C GLY A 32 19.17 1.01 0.52
N TYR A 33 18.79 1.82 1.51
CA TYR A 33 17.86 1.43 2.57
C TYR A 33 16.50 2.09 2.35
N ARG A 34 15.44 1.31 2.56
CA ARG A 34 14.07 1.83 2.52
C ARG A 34 13.79 2.65 3.77
N GLU A 35 13.37 3.89 3.58
CA GLU A 35 12.91 4.77 4.64
C GLU A 35 11.46 4.45 5.06
N ASN A 36 11.15 4.64 6.33
CA ASN A 36 9.82 4.37 6.90
C ASN A 36 8.90 5.59 6.76
N VAL A 37 8.59 5.95 5.52
CA VAL A 37 7.73 7.09 5.17
C VAL A 37 6.39 6.62 4.59
N ASN A 38 5.31 7.34 4.92
CA ASN A 38 3.98 7.10 4.36
C ASN A 38 3.67 8.04 3.18
N LEU A 39 2.61 7.75 2.41
CA LEU A 39 2.27 8.49 1.19
C LEU A 39 1.94 9.98 1.43
N ALA A 40 1.41 10.32 2.61
CA ALA A 40 1.11 11.71 2.95
C ALA A 40 2.39 12.51 3.26
N GLN A 41 3.36 11.88 3.91
CA GLN A 41 4.67 12.48 4.18
C GLN A 41 5.47 12.68 2.89
N ILE A 42 5.48 11.68 2.02
CA ILE A 42 6.15 11.77 0.71
C ILE A 42 5.61 12.97 -0.09
N ARG A 43 4.29 13.18 -0.12
CA ARG A 43 3.68 14.37 -0.73
C ARG A 43 4.18 15.68 -0.10
N THR A 44 4.24 15.73 1.22
CA THR A 44 4.70 16.94 1.93
C THR A 44 6.19 17.22 1.67
N PHE A 45 7.02 16.19 1.52
CA PHE A 45 8.45 16.35 1.23
C PHE A 45 8.72 16.70 -0.24
N THR A 46 7.91 16.16 -1.15
CA THR A 46 7.98 16.50 -2.59
C THR A 46 7.34 17.84 -2.93
N GLU A 47 6.38 18.31 -2.13
CA GLU A 47 5.93 19.70 -2.15
C GLU A 47 7.08 20.59 -1.62
N MET A 48 7.93 21.08 -2.53
CA MET A 48 9.07 21.97 -2.27
C MET A 48 8.63 23.38 -1.79
N ASP A 49 7.68 23.44 -0.86
CA ASP A 49 7.06 24.66 -0.35
C ASP A 49 7.72 25.07 0.97
N SER A 50 8.77 25.87 0.87
CA SER A 50 9.49 26.34 2.06
C SER A 50 8.67 27.39 2.84
N HIS A 51 8.30 27.04 4.07
CA HIS A 51 7.66 27.95 5.01
C HIS A 51 8.51 29.21 5.26
N GLU A 52 9.83 29.06 5.34
CA GLU A 52 10.76 30.17 5.53
C GLU A 52 10.76 31.12 4.34
N GLU A 53 10.66 30.61 3.11
CA GLU A 53 10.60 31.45 1.90
C GLU A 53 9.27 32.23 1.83
N LYS A 54 8.16 31.62 2.23
CA LYS A 54 6.86 32.31 2.34
C LYS A 54 6.90 33.44 3.37
N VAL A 55 7.46 33.17 4.55
CA VAL A 55 7.64 34.18 5.60
C VAL A 55 8.54 35.31 5.09
N PHE A 56 9.65 34.98 4.44
CA PHE A 56 10.58 35.98 3.90
C PHE A 56 9.93 36.86 2.83
N ARG A 57 9.16 36.26 1.89
CA ARG A 57 8.39 37.00 0.89
C ARG A 57 7.38 37.96 1.54
N ALA A 58 6.63 37.49 2.55
CA ALA A 58 5.64 38.31 3.24
C ALA A 58 6.28 39.49 4.01
N VAL A 59 7.42 39.27 4.66
CA VAL A 59 8.17 40.33 5.35
C VAL A 59 8.68 41.37 4.35
N ARG A 60 9.28 40.92 3.24
CA ARG A 60 9.78 41.82 2.19
C ARG A 60 8.67 42.68 1.58
N GLU A 61 7.53 42.06 1.27
CA GLU A 61 6.38 42.77 0.69
C GLU A 61 5.81 43.81 1.69
N THR A 62 5.82 43.47 2.99
CA THR A 62 5.41 44.40 4.04
C THR A 62 6.37 45.60 4.15
N GLN A 63 7.68 45.36 4.13
CA GLN A 63 8.68 46.43 4.14
C GLN A 63 8.56 47.35 2.93
N GLU A 64 8.37 46.79 1.72
CA GLU A 64 8.19 47.60 0.52
C GLU A 64 6.93 48.47 0.60
N ARG A 65 5.83 47.89 1.09
CA ARG A 65 4.55 48.58 1.26
C ARG A 65 4.66 49.74 2.25
N GLU A 66 5.34 49.53 3.37
CA GLU A 66 5.57 50.57 4.38
C GLU A 66 6.48 51.68 3.85
N ALA A 67 7.60 51.34 3.21
CA ALA A 67 8.50 52.32 2.62
C ALA A 67 7.80 53.18 1.56
N LYS A 68 6.96 52.56 0.71
CA LYS A 68 6.18 53.27 -0.30
C LYS A 68 5.10 54.18 0.31
N ALA A 69 4.46 53.75 1.40
CA ALA A 69 3.49 54.56 2.12
C ALA A 69 4.16 55.78 2.80
N GLU A 70 5.33 55.58 3.42
CA GLU A 70 6.08 56.65 4.08
C GLU A 70 6.60 57.67 3.06
N MET A 71 7.17 57.21 1.94
CA MET A 71 7.59 58.10 0.85
C MET A 71 6.42 58.93 0.33
N ARG A 72 5.24 58.32 0.15
CA ARG A 72 4.05 59.03 -0.30
C ARG A 72 3.56 60.06 0.73
N ARG A 73 3.71 59.79 2.03
CA ARG A 73 3.35 60.73 3.11
C ARG A 73 4.30 61.93 3.11
N LYS A 74 5.61 61.68 3.13
CA LYS A 74 6.65 62.74 3.10
C LYS A 74 6.57 63.58 1.82
N ALA A 75 6.29 62.98 0.67
CA ALA A 75 6.11 63.70 -0.59
C ALA A 75 4.90 64.66 -0.53
N LYS A 76 3.77 64.22 0.05
CA LYS A 76 2.59 65.07 0.25
C LYS A 76 2.86 66.20 1.24
N GLU A 77 3.55 65.91 2.36
CA GLU A 77 3.94 66.91 3.36
C GLU A 77 4.87 67.98 2.76
N LEU A 78 5.88 67.56 1.98
CA LEU A 78 6.81 68.48 1.31
C LEU A 78 6.11 69.32 0.23
N GLN A 79 5.18 68.73 -0.51
CA GLN A 79 4.40 69.45 -1.53
C GLN A 79 3.44 70.46 -0.88
N GLN A 80 2.83 70.11 0.26
CA GLN A 80 1.98 71.00 1.04
C GLN A 80 2.81 72.15 1.64
N ALA A 81 3.99 71.87 2.20
CA ALA A 81 4.90 72.89 2.71
C ALA A 81 5.39 73.86 1.62
N ARG A 82 5.70 73.36 0.40
CA ARG A 82 6.02 74.22 -0.75
C ARG A 82 4.84 75.13 -1.12
N ARG A 83 3.63 74.60 -1.12
CA ARG A 83 2.41 75.34 -1.45
C ARG A 83 2.05 76.40 -0.41
N ASP A 84 2.26 76.09 0.86
CA ASP A 84 2.00 77.03 1.96
C ASP A 84 3.09 78.11 2.03
N ALA A 85 4.34 77.80 1.68
CA ALA A 85 5.41 78.79 1.50
C ALA A 85 5.15 79.76 0.33
N GLU A 86 4.58 79.28 -0.79
CA GLU A 86 4.11 80.13 -1.89
C GLU A 86 2.97 81.07 -1.45
N ARG A 87 2.05 80.58 -0.60
CA ARG A 87 0.93 81.39 -0.07
C ARG A 87 1.35 82.44 0.95
N GLN A 88 2.42 82.20 1.72
CA GLN A 88 2.91 83.15 2.74
C GLN A 88 3.79 84.29 2.17
N GLY A 89 3.98 84.39 0.85
CA GLY A 89 4.58 85.57 0.23
C GLY A 89 6.02 85.89 0.64
N LYS A 90 6.73 84.95 1.29
CA LYS A 90 8.18 85.07 1.52
C LYS A 90 8.91 84.40 0.37
N LYS A 91 9.50 85.23 -0.51
CA LYS A 91 10.45 84.80 -1.54
C LYS A 91 11.46 83.83 -0.92
N ALA A 92 11.57 82.64 -1.48
CA ALA A 92 12.70 81.75 -1.24
C ALA A 92 14.00 82.51 -1.60
N PRO A 93 15.07 82.44 -0.78
CA PRO A 93 16.38 82.87 -1.24
C PRO A 93 16.82 81.90 -2.33
N GLY A 94 17.07 82.44 -3.52
CA GLY A 94 17.58 81.66 -4.64
C GLY A 94 19.01 81.19 -4.41
N PHE A 95 19.27 79.95 -4.83
CA PHE A 95 20.59 79.40 -5.19
C PHE A 95 20.31 78.03 -5.83
N GLY A 96 20.69 77.65 -7.04
CA GLY A 96 21.48 78.20 -8.12
C GLY A 96 21.50 77.07 -9.18
N GLY A 97 21.23 77.39 -10.45
CA GLY A 97 21.34 76.41 -11.54
C GLY A 97 22.80 76.06 -11.86
N PHE A 98 23.04 74.93 -12.51
CA PHE A 98 24.07 74.65 -13.55
C PHE A 98 23.97 73.14 -13.86
N GLY A 99 23.44 72.72 -15.02
CA GLY A 99 24.22 72.37 -16.22
C GLY A 99 24.29 70.83 -16.32
N SER A 100 24.32 70.13 -17.45
CA SER A 100 24.35 70.45 -18.87
C SER A 100 23.84 69.22 -19.64
N SER A 101 23.38 69.45 -20.87
CA SER A 101 23.24 68.41 -21.88
C SER A 101 24.61 67.83 -22.29
N ALA A 102 24.56 66.58 -22.78
CA ALA A 102 25.49 65.93 -23.71
C ALA A 102 26.95 65.66 -23.28
N VAL A 103 27.28 64.38 -23.08
CA VAL A 103 28.34 63.72 -23.87
C VAL A 103 28.12 62.20 -23.88
N SER A 104 28.44 61.64 -25.04
CA SER A 104 28.30 60.27 -25.54
C SER A 104 29.10 59.21 -24.78
N GLY A 105 28.67 57.96 -25.00
CA GLY A 105 29.21 56.74 -24.45
C GLY A 105 30.71 56.49 -24.64
N GLY A 106 31.23 55.67 -23.73
CA GLY A 106 32.53 55.04 -23.78
C GLY A 106 32.56 53.92 -22.75
N SER A 107 32.52 52.68 -23.23
CA SER A 107 32.57 51.44 -22.45
C SER A 107 33.84 51.32 -21.61
N THR A 108 33.75 50.78 -20.39
CA THR A 108 34.64 49.71 -19.90
C THR A 108 34.18 49.20 -18.52
N ALA A 109 34.48 47.92 -18.31
CA ALA A 109 34.11 47.04 -17.21
C ALA A 109 34.73 47.37 -15.83
N ALA A 110 34.09 46.86 -14.77
CA ALA A 110 34.69 46.34 -13.54
C ALA A 110 33.61 45.50 -12.84
N MET A 111 33.62 44.16 -12.97
CA MET A 111 34.39 43.17 -12.20
C MET A 111 34.01 43.03 -10.72
N ILE A 112 33.66 41.78 -10.44
CA ILE A 112 33.28 41.10 -9.20
C ILE A 112 34.46 41.10 -8.22
N THR A 113 34.17 41.28 -6.93
CA THR A 113 34.95 40.60 -5.88
C THR A 113 34.01 40.12 -4.77
N GLU A 114 33.90 38.80 -4.67
CA GLU A 114 33.31 38.07 -3.55
C GLU A 114 34.12 38.35 -2.27
N THR A 115 33.45 38.58 -1.15
CA THR A 115 34.06 38.44 0.17
C THR A 115 33.23 37.45 0.96
N ILE A 116 33.75 36.23 1.02
CA ILE A 116 33.32 35.13 1.87
C ILE A 116 33.41 35.61 3.32
N ILE A 117 32.27 35.70 4.00
CA ILE A 117 32.19 35.83 5.45
C ILE A 117 31.63 34.52 5.99
N GLU A 118 32.56 33.75 6.55
CA GLU A 118 32.37 32.48 7.22
C GLU A 118 31.59 32.68 8.52
N SER A 119 30.44 32.02 8.65
CA SER A 119 29.58 32.09 9.84
C SER A 119 29.79 30.86 10.73
N ASP A 120 30.15 31.13 11.99
CA ASP A 120 30.41 30.20 13.08
C ASP A 120 29.31 29.14 13.30
N LYS A 121 29.75 27.88 13.49
CA LYS A 121 28.91 26.74 13.89
C LYS A 121 28.63 26.76 15.41
N PRO A 122 27.37 26.61 15.86
CA PRO A 122 27.08 26.40 17.28
C PRO A 122 27.52 25.02 17.78
N LYS A 123 28.07 25.04 19.00
CA LYS A 123 28.73 23.95 19.74
C LYS A 123 27.72 22.96 20.33
N VAL A 124 27.91 21.67 20.08
CA VAL A 124 27.12 20.54 20.61
C VAL A 124 27.44 20.31 22.09
N ALA A 125 26.42 20.17 22.92
CA ALA A 125 26.53 19.81 24.34
C ALA A 125 26.55 18.27 24.54
N PRO A 126 27.23 17.74 25.58
CA PRO A 126 27.41 16.29 25.76
C PRO A 126 26.19 15.61 26.43
N ALA A 127 25.93 14.36 26.04
CA ALA A 127 24.92 13.48 26.62
C ALA A 127 25.28 12.99 28.04
N PRO A 128 24.30 12.78 28.95
CA PRO A 128 24.56 12.25 30.29
C PRO A 128 24.67 10.71 30.28
N ALA A 129 25.75 10.20 30.88
CA ALA A 129 25.98 8.78 31.13
C ALA A 129 25.20 8.27 32.35
N ARG A 130 24.65 7.05 32.28
CA ARG A 130 23.98 6.34 33.38
C ARG A 130 24.93 5.31 34.01
N PRO A 131 25.06 5.23 35.34
CA PRO A 131 25.94 4.26 35.98
C PRO A 131 25.30 2.87 36.09
N SER A 132 26.07 1.85 35.71
CA SER A 132 25.83 0.43 35.95
C SER A 132 26.44 0.00 37.29
N GLY A 133 25.65 -0.57 38.18
CA GLY A 133 26.12 -1.22 39.42
C GLY A 133 25.28 -2.45 39.77
N PRO A 134 25.85 -3.51 40.34
CA PRO A 134 25.22 -4.83 40.45
C PRO A 134 24.52 -5.03 41.80
N SER A 135 23.39 -5.72 41.82
CA SER A 135 22.87 -6.32 43.05
C SER A 135 22.19 -7.67 42.79
N LYS A 136 22.83 -8.71 43.32
CA LYS A 136 22.24 -10.03 43.58
C LYS A 136 21.10 -9.86 44.60
N ALA A 137 19.93 -10.42 44.34
CA ALA A 137 19.02 -10.87 45.39
C ALA A 137 18.13 -12.02 44.87
N LEU A 138 18.26 -13.16 45.54
CA LEU A 138 17.41 -14.34 45.45
C LEU A 138 16.04 -14.06 46.10
N LYS A 139 14.94 -14.47 45.47
CA LYS A 139 13.74 -14.90 46.22
C LYS A 139 12.93 -15.94 45.45
N LEU A 140 12.76 -17.08 46.12
CA LEU A 140 12.09 -18.31 45.71
C LEU A 140 10.56 -18.26 45.94
N GLY A 141 9.82 -18.94 45.08
CA GLY A 141 8.69 -19.78 45.49
C GLY A 141 7.30 -19.37 44.98
N ALA A 142 6.76 -20.12 44.01
CA ALA A 142 5.50 -20.87 44.17
C ALA A 142 5.20 -21.73 42.91
N LYS A 143 5.41 -23.04 43.09
CA LYS A 143 4.83 -24.24 42.47
C LYS A 143 3.95 -24.12 41.21
N GLY A 144 4.42 -24.79 40.15
CA GLY A 144 3.63 -25.21 38.98
C GLY A 144 4.31 -26.32 38.14
N LYS A 145 5.62 -26.55 38.32
CA LYS A 145 6.45 -27.38 37.44
C LYS A 145 6.39 -28.91 37.64
N GLU A 146 5.59 -29.41 38.58
CA GLU A 146 5.50 -30.88 38.78
C GLU A 146 4.36 -31.53 37.98
N VAL A 147 3.38 -30.75 37.50
CA VAL A 147 2.27 -31.29 36.68
C VAL A 147 2.67 -31.41 35.20
N ASP A 148 3.44 -30.44 34.69
CA ASP A 148 3.87 -30.43 33.28
C ASP A 148 4.87 -31.56 32.95
N ASN A 149 5.79 -31.86 33.88
CA ASN A 149 6.77 -32.94 33.69
C ASN A 149 6.14 -34.35 33.68
N PHE A 150 4.97 -34.53 34.29
CA PHE A 150 4.24 -35.80 34.27
C PHE A 150 3.45 -35.97 32.97
N VAL A 151 2.81 -34.89 32.49
CA VAL A 151 2.06 -34.87 31.23
C VAL A 151 2.99 -35.02 30.02
N ASP A 152 4.16 -34.40 30.04
CA ASP A 152 5.13 -34.54 28.94
C ASP A 152 5.76 -35.93 28.90
N LYS A 153 5.90 -36.60 30.06
CA LYS A 153 6.39 -37.99 30.11
C LYS A 153 5.39 -38.98 29.53
N LEU A 154 4.09 -38.79 29.78
CA LEU A 154 3.02 -39.62 29.18
C LEU A 154 2.87 -39.38 27.67
N LYS A 155 3.10 -38.15 27.19
CA LYS A 155 3.15 -37.88 25.73
C LYS A 155 4.37 -38.52 25.06
N SER A 156 5.51 -38.58 25.75
CA SER A 156 6.73 -39.21 25.23
C SER A 156 6.67 -40.74 25.17
N GLU A 157 5.72 -41.37 25.88
CA GLU A 157 5.52 -42.82 25.92
C GLU A 157 4.36 -43.30 25.01
N GLY A 158 3.72 -42.41 24.25
CA GLY A 158 2.81 -42.78 23.16
C GLY A 158 1.36 -43.12 23.56
N GLU A 159 0.90 -42.73 24.75
CA GLU A 159 -0.51 -42.87 25.15
C GLU A 159 -1.31 -41.55 25.03
N THR A 160 -2.44 -41.61 24.34
CA THR A 160 -3.36 -40.47 24.13
C THR A 160 -4.27 -40.30 25.35
N ILE A 161 -4.09 -39.22 26.11
CA ILE A 161 -4.98 -38.89 27.24
C ILE A 161 -6.11 -37.98 26.74
N MET A 162 -7.29 -38.57 26.54
CA MET A 162 -8.54 -37.84 26.33
C MET A 162 -9.12 -37.39 27.67
N SER A 163 -9.19 -36.08 27.90
CA SER A 163 -10.04 -35.52 28.96
C SER A 163 -11.49 -35.60 28.51
N SER A 164 -12.24 -36.50 29.13
CA SER A 164 -13.67 -36.68 28.90
C SER A 164 -14.48 -35.79 29.84
N SER A 165 -15.38 -34.98 29.28
CA SER A 165 -16.62 -34.61 29.96
C SER A 165 -17.76 -34.70 28.96
N MET A 166 -18.83 -35.34 29.43
CA MET A 166 -19.79 -36.09 28.64
C MET A 166 -21.02 -35.23 28.31
N GLY A 167 -21.44 -35.27 27.03
CA GLY A 167 -22.85 -35.39 26.67
C GLY A 167 -23.62 -34.11 26.31
N LYS A 168 -23.78 -33.88 25.00
CA LYS A 168 -25.10 -33.81 24.37
C LYS A 168 -24.99 -34.07 22.87
N ARG A 169 -25.75 -35.08 22.40
CA ARG A 169 -25.92 -35.40 20.99
C ARG A 169 -26.61 -34.24 20.30
N THR A 170 -26.02 -33.77 19.20
CA THR A 170 -26.67 -32.98 18.17
C THR A 170 -26.05 -33.39 16.84
N SER A 171 -26.94 -33.73 15.91
CA SER A 171 -26.82 -33.86 14.46
C SER A 171 -25.43 -33.66 13.84
N GLU A 172 -25.05 -34.57 12.92
CA GLU A 172 -24.06 -34.33 11.87
C GLU A 172 -24.42 -33.07 11.09
N ALA A 173 -23.97 -31.93 11.58
CA ALA A 173 -23.61 -30.81 10.73
C ALA A 173 -22.28 -31.20 10.11
N THR A 174 -22.22 -31.19 8.78
CA THR A 174 -21.00 -31.22 7.98
C THR A 174 -19.93 -30.45 8.73
N LYS A 175 -18.91 -31.14 9.24
CA LYS A 175 -17.73 -30.47 9.79
C LYS A 175 -17.05 -29.81 8.61
N VAL A 176 -17.47 -28.58 8.29
CA VAL A 176 -16.66 -27.66 7.52
C VAL A 176 -15.39 -27.53 8.33
N HIS A 177 -14.31 -28.14 7.86
CA HIS A 177 -12.99 -27.93 8.43
C HIS A 177 -12.74 -26.43 8.33
N ALA A 178 -12.91 -25.71 9.44
CA ALA A 178 -12.59 -24.29 9.46
C ALA A 178 -11.11 -24.19 9.05
N PRO A 179 -10.78 -23.42 8.01
CA PRO A 179 -9.42 -23.39 7.51
C PRO A 179 -8.46 -22.97 8.64
N PRO A 180 -7.24 -23.53 8.73
CA PRO A 180 -6.25 -23.12 9.73
C PRO A 180 -5.74 -21.70 9.44
N ILE A 181 -6.55 -20.71 9.78
CA ILE A 181 -6.28 -19.29 9.53
C ILE A 181 -5.46 -18.74 10.70
N ASN A 182 -4.25 -18.28 10.41
CA ASN A 182 -3.47 -17.48 11.36
C ASN A 182 -3.89 -16.01 11.24
N MET A 183 -4.21 -15.37 12.36
CA MET A 183 -4.70 -13.99 12.43
C MET A 183 -3.76 -13.11 13.26
N GLU A 184 -3.41 -11.95 12.72
CA GLU A 184 -2.58 -10.94 13.35
C GLU A 184 -3.30 -9.59 13.38
N THR A 185 -3.48 -9.04 14.59
CA THR A 185 -4.07 -7.71 14.77
C THR A 185 -3.01 -6.62 14.74
N HIS A 186 -3.41 -5.42 14.34
CA HIS A 186 -2.53 -4.24 14.36
C HIS A 186 -2.01 -3.94 15.79
N PRO A 187 -0.78 -3.42 15.97
CA PRO A 187 -0.19 -3.16 17.30
C PRO A 187 -1.03 -2.28 18.25
N ASN A 188 -1.87 -1.40 17.69
CA ASN A 188 -2.77 -0.54 18.46
C ASN A 188 -4.13 -1.18 18.78
N VAL A 189 -4.44 -2.36 18.24
CA VAL A 189 -5.67 -3.12 18.51
C VAL A 189 -5.54 -3.92 19.80
N ASP A 190 -6.61 -4.01 20.57
CA ASP A 190 -6.70 -4.84 21.76
C ASP A 190 -6.81 -6.32 21.37
N LYS A 191 -5.67 -7.01 21.48
CA LYS A 191 -5.57 -8.44 21.17
C LYS A 191 -6.44 -9.30 22.10
N LYS A 192 -6.62 -8.90 23.37
CA LYS A 192 -7.45 -9.69 24.32
C LYS A 192 -8.92 -9.60 23.93
N LEU A 193 -9.38 -8.41 23.59
CA LEU A 193 -10.75 -8.19 23.11
C LEU A 193 -11.01 -9.00 21.82
N PHE A 194 -10.07 -8.96 20.87
CA PHE A 194 -10.19 -9.74 19.65
C PHE A 194 -10.22 -11.26 19.92
N THR A 195 -9.32 -11.78 20.74
CA THR A 195 -9.28 -13.22 21.04
C THR A 195 -10.51 -13.71 21.83
N ALA A 196 -11.07 -12.87 22.71
CA ALA A 196 -12.23 -13.24 23.52
C ALA A 196 -13.56 -13.12 22.76
N GLU A 197 -13.72 -12.07 21.94
CA GLU A 197 -15.02 -11.68 21.40
C GLU A 197 -15.03 -11.51 19.87
N SER A 198 -13.88 -11.71 19.19
CA SER A 198 -13.70 -11.40 17.76
C SER A 198 -13.99 -9.93 17.42
N LEU A 199 -13.80 -9.03 18.38
CA LEU A 199 -14.01 -7.59 18.21
C LEU A 199 -12.69 -6.85 17.99
N ILE A 200 -12.68 -5.98 16.98
CA ILE A 200 -11.56 -5.11 16.66
C ILE A 200 -11.80 -3.75 17.32
N GLY A 201 -11.10 -3.49 18.42
CA GLY A 201 -11.09 -2.21 19.13
C GLY A 201 -9.68 -1.75 19.45
N LEU A 202 -9.46 -0.45 19.65
CA LEU A 202 -8.15 0.07 20.05
C LEU A 202 -7.85 -0.25 21.52
N LYS A 203 -6.57 -0.42 21.85
CA LYS A 203 -6.10 -0.65 23.25
C LYS A 203 -6.48 0.48 24.20
N ASN A 204 -6.58 1.71 23.69
CA ASN A 204 -7.10 2.84 24.43
C ASN A 204 -8.55 3.08 23.97
N PRO A 205 -9.55 2.75 24.80
CA PRO A 205 -10.96 2.94 24.46
C PRO A 205 -11.35 4.40 24.28
N GLU A 206 -10.58 5.37 24.76
CA GLU A 206 -10.87 6.80 24.55
C GLU A 206 -10.39 7.30 23.18
N LYS A 207 -9.62 6.49 22.44
CA LYS A 207 -9.15 6.83 21.10
C LYS A 207 -10.05 6.18 20.04
N SER A 208 -10.31 6.95 18.99
CA SER A 208 -10.97 6.46 17.78
C SER A 208 -9.95 6.07 16.71
N PHE A 209 -10.36 5.22 15.77
CA PHE A 209 -9.60 5.01 14.53
C PHE A 209 -9.44 6.35 13.78
N PRO A 210 -8.30 6.59 13.12
CA PRO A 210 -8.08 7.83 12.39
C PRO A 210 -9.10 7.95 11.25
N VAL A 211 -9.63 9.15 11.06
CA VAL A 211 -10.59 9.46 10.00
C VAL A 211 -9.82 9.89 8.74
N ASN A 212 -10.32 9.55 7.55
CA ASN A 212 -9.69 9.84 6.26
C ASN A 212 -8.28 9.23 6.09
N SER A 213 -8.00 8.14 6.80
CA SER A 213 -6.76 7.37 6.66
C SER A 213 -7.08 5.90 6.67
N ASP A 214 -6.58 5.17 5.68
CA ASP A 214 -6.70 3.72 5.64
C ASP A 214 -5.82 3.10 6.72
N VAL A 215 -6.40 2.17 7.49
CA VAL A 215 -5.68 1.46 8.56
C VAL A 215 -5.95 -0.04 8.42
N GLY A 216 -4.88 -0.81 8.20
CA GLY A 216 -4.94 -2.26 8.26
C GLY A 216 -5.09 -2.71 9.71
N VAL A 217 -6.30 -3.11 10.11
CA VAL A 217 -6.63 -3.47 11.50
C VAL A 217 -6.43 -4.96 11.82
N LEU A 218 -6.61 -5.83 10.82
CA LEU A 218 -6.49 -7.27 10.92
C LEU A 218 -5.84 -7.79 9.62
N LYS A 219 -4.85 -8.67 9.77
CA LYS A 219 -4.27 -9.44 8.67
C LYS A 219 -4.44 -10.91 8.99
N TRP A 220 -4.67 -11.73 7.98
CA TRP A 220 -4.75 -13.17 8.17
C TRP A 220 -4.06 -13.90 7.02
N ARG A 221 -3.61 -15.11 7.31
CA ARG A 221 -3.01 -16.03 6.35
C ARG A 221 -3.54 -17.43 6.61
N LEU A 222 -4.10 -18.04 5.57
CA LEU A 222 -4.34 -19.47 5.50
C LEU A 222 -3.17 -20.10 4.75
N GLN A 223 -2.52 -21.08 5.35
CA GLN A 223 -1.47 -21.86 4.71
C GLN A 223 -1.71 -23.34 5.02
N THR A 224 -1.84 -24.14 3.98
CA THR A 224 -2.17 -25.56 4.09
C THR A 224 -1.58 -26.33 2.92
N THR A 225 -1.36 -27.62 3.13
CA THR A 225 -1.02 -28.60 2.07
C THR A 225 -2.18 -29.54 1.79
N GLU A 226 -3.31 -29.36 2.47
CA GLU A 226 -4.52 -30.15 2.23
C GLU A 226 -5.24 -29.62 0.98
N GLU A 227 -5.40 -30.50 -0.01
CA GLU A 227 -6.01 -30.17 -1.32
C GLU A 227 -7.50 -29.82 -1.23
N SER A 228 -8.18 -30.24 -0.16
CA SER A 228 -9.59 -29.88 0.10
C SER A 228 -9.81 -28.37 0.28
N PHE A 229 -8.76 -27.59 0.58
CA PHE A 229 -8.81 -26.14 0.67
C PHE A 229 -8.43 -25.42 -0.63
N ILE A 230 -8.35 -26.15 -1.74
CA ILE A 230 -8.15 -25.55 -3.06
C ILE A 230 -9.52 -25.06 -3.56
N PRO A 231 -9.68 -23.78 -3.92
CA PRO A 231 -11.00 -23.24 -4.30
C PRO A 231 -11.54 -23.81 -5.61
N LEU A 232 -10.67 -24.11 -6.58
CA LEU A 232 -11.02 -24.57 -7.91
C LEU A 232 -10.03 -25.64 -8.37
N THR A 233 -10.33 -26.92 -8.19
CA THR A 233 -9.44 -27.99 -8.63
C THR A 233 -9.34 -28.00 -10.16
N ILE A 234 -8.13 -28.15 -10.69
CA ILE A 234 -7.87 -28.33 -12.12
C ILE A 234 -7.16 -29.67 -12.30
N ASN A 235 -7.74 -30.54 -13.13
CA ASN A 235 -7.14 -31.80 -13.54
C ASN A 235 -6.74 -31.71 -15.01
N CYS A 236 -5.48 -31.99 -15.34
CA CYS A 236 -4.96 -31.96 -16.70
C CYS A 236 -4.36 -33.32 -17.05
N TRP A 237 -4.94 -33.99 -18.05
CA TRP A 237 -4.56 -35.34 -18.46
C TRP A 237 -4.13 -35.37 -19.93
N PRO A 238 -2.85 -35.08 -20.22
CA PRO A 238 -2.29 -35.31 -21.55
C PRO A 238 -2.08 -36.80 -21.83
N SER A 239 -2.51 -37.25 -23.00
CA SER A 239 -2.40 -38.63 -23.51
C SER A 239 -1.74 -38.64 -24.89
N GLU A 240 -0.66 -39.40 -25.05
CA GLU A 240 0.04 -39.52 -26.34
C GLU A 240 -0.86 -40.22 -27.37
N SER A 241 -0.98 -39.64 -28.56
CA SER A 241 -1.84 -40.10 -29.64
C SER A 241 -1.12 -39.99 -30.99
N GLY A 242 -0.53 -41.09 -31.44
CA GLY A 242 0.21 -41.16 -32.70
C GLY A 242 1.40 -40.19 -32.75
N ASN A 243 1.24 -39.10 -33.52
CA ASN A 243 2.26 -38.05 -33.70
C ASN A 243 1.97 -36.77 -32.88
N GLY A 244 1.01 -36.81 -31.96
CA GLY A 244 0.72 -35.69 -31.07
C GLY A 244 0.20 -36.13 -29.70
N CYS A 245 -0.46 -35.22 -29.01
CA CYS A 245 -1.03 -35.42 -27.70
C CYS A 245 -2.48 -34.95 -27.70
N ASP A 246 -3.37 -35.80 -27.19
CA ASP A 246 -4.74 -35.45 -26.83
C ASP A 246 -4.74 -35.02 -25.36
N VAL A 247 -5.29 -33.86 -25.06
CA VAL A 247 -5.26 -33.25 -23.72
C VAL A 247 -6.69 -33.03 -23.27
N ASN A 248 -7.06 -33.65 -22.15
CA ASN A 248 -8.33 -33.39 -21.47
C ASN A 248 -8.05 -32.60 -20.18
N ILE A 249 -8.73 -31.48 -20.01
CA ILE A 249 -8.64 -30.63 -18.83
C ILE A 249 -10.03 -30.42 -18.25
N GLU A 250 -10.13 -30.59 -16.95
CA GLU A 250 -11.38 -30.45 -16.20
C GLU A 250 -11.17 -29.51 -15.03
N TYR A 251 -12.18 -28.70 -14.71
CA TYR A 251 -12.23 -27.95 -13.45
C TYR A 251 -13.35 -28.48 -12.55
N GLU A 252 -13.17 -28.33 -11.24
CA GLU A 252 -14.22 -28.55 -10.25
C GLU A 252 -14.15 -27.51 -9.12
N LEU A 253 -15.22 -26.73 -8.96
CA LEU A 253 -15.40 -25.78 -7.88
C LEU A 253 -15.69 -26.54 -6.57
N GLN A 254 -14.79 -26.43 -5.61
CA GLN A 254 -14.90 -27.15 -4.32
C GLN A 254 -15.84 -26.45 -3.33
N GLU A 255 -15.95 -25.12 -3.42
CA GLU A 255 -16.71 -24.31 -2.48
C GLU A 255 -17.96 -23.68 -3.14
N ASP A 256 -19.13 -24.22 -2.82
CA ASP A 256 -20.44 -23.81 -3.35
C ASP A 256 -20.79 -22.33 -3.11
N ASN A 257 -20.21 -21.75 -2.06
CA ASN A 257 -20.47 -20.36 -1.73
C ASN A 257 -19.72 -19.40 -2.67
N LEU A 258 -18.66 -19.85 -3.36
CA LEU A 258 -17.85 -19.03 -4.23
C LEU A 258 -18.53 -18.76 -5.57
N GLU A 259 -18.12 -17.67 -6.18
CA GLU A 259 -18.49 -17.29 -7.54
C GLU A 259 -17.26 -16.64 -8.13
N LEU A 260 -16.61 -17.35 -9.04
CA LEU A 260 -15.38 -16.92 -9.70
C LEU A 260 -15.78 -16.27 -11.02
N ASN A 261 -15.30 -15.07 -11.27
CA ASN A 261 -15.59 -14.28 -12.46
C ASN A 261 -14.32 -14.12 -13.28
N ASP A 262 -14.50 -13.96 -14.60
CA ASP A 262 -13.41 -13.76 -15.56
C ASP A 262 -12.33 -14.85 -15.42
N VAL A 263 -12.76 -16.10 -15.32
CA VAL A 263 -11.85 -17.22 -15.10
C VAL A 263 -11.11 -17.53 -16.39
N VAL A 264 -9.77 -17.55 -16.31
CA VAL A 264 -8.91 -17.93 -17.42
C VAL A 264 -7.93 -19.00 -16.94
N ILE A 265 -8.04 -20.20 -17.51
CA ILE A 265 -7.10 -21.30 -17.34
C ILE A 265 -6.15 -21.26 -18.54
N THR A 266 -4.86 -21.03 -18.30
CA THR A 266 -3.84 -20.86 -19.33
C THR A 266 -2.96 -22.10 -19.39
N ILE A 267 -2.98 -22.78 -20.53
CA ILE A 267 -2.22 -23.99 -20.81
C ILE A 267 -1.05 -23.63 -21.73
N PRO A 268 0.21 -23.87 -21.32
CA PRO A 268 1.35 -23.79 -22.22
C PRO A 268 1.22 -24.75 -23.40
N LEU A 269 1.70 -24.34 -24.56
CA LEU A 269 1.74 -25.15 -25.77
C LEU A 269 3.18 -25.21 -26.28
N PRO A 270 3.57 -26.31 -26.96
CA PRO A 270 4.86 -26.37 -27.61
C PRO A 270 4.97 -25.36 -28.77
N SER A 271 6.16 -24.82 -28.99
CA SER A 271 6.39 -23.83 -30.03
C SER A 271 6.53 -24.48 -31.41
N GLY A 272 6.00 -23.84 -32.46
CA GLY A 272 6.27 -24.21 -33.86
C GLY A 272 5.47 -25.40 -34.40
N VAL A 273 4.47 -25.89 -33.66
CA VAL A 273 3.64 -27.05 -34.04
C VAL A 273 2.28 -26.68 -34.68
N GLY A 274 1.97 -25.38 -34.78
CA GLY A 274 0.69 -24.89 -35.29
C GLY A 274 -0.32 -24.61 -34.18
N ALA A 275 -1.60 -24.54 -34.54
CA ALA A 275 -2.69 -24.29 -33.60
C ALA A 275 -3.26 -25.62 -33.07
N PRO A 276 -3.71 -25.66 -31.80
CA PRO A 276 -4.41 -26.84 -31.27
C PRO A 276 -5.74 -27.05 -32.00
N VAL A 277 -6.12 -28.31 -32.15
CA VAL A 277 -7.45 -28.71 -32.63
C VAL A 277 -8.35 -28.87 -31.42
N ILE A 278 -9.31 -27.96 -31.24
CA ILE A 278 -10.23 -27.99 -30.10
C ILE A 278 -11.35 -29.01 -30.36
N GLY A 279 -11.59 -29.88 -29.38
CA GLY A 279 -12.67 -30.85 -29.32
C GLY A 279 -13.88 -30.29 -28.57
N GLU A 280 -14.37 -31.03 -27.57
CA GLU A 280 -15.44 -30.55 -26.68
C GLU A 280 -14.91 -29.48 -25.71
N ILE A 281 -15.71 -28.46 -25.44
CA ILE A 281 -15.34 -27.35 -24.56
C ILE A 281 -16.58 -26.73 -23.90
N ASP A 282 -16.48 -26.46 -22.60
CA ASP A 282 -17.37 -25.55 -21.89
C ASP A 282 -16.81 -24.13 -21.92
N GLY A 283 -17.56 -23.15 -22.43
CA GLY A 283 -17.10 -21.75 -22.52
C GLY A 283 -16.37 -21.44 -23.82
N GLU A 284 -15.36 -20.58 -23.76
CA GLU A 284 -14.64 -20.10 -24.95
C GLU A 284 -13.13 -20.37 -24.83
N TYR A 285 -12.41 -20.32 -25.95
CA TYR A 285 -10.96 -20.41 -25.94
C TYR A 285 -10.31 -19.30 -26.75
N ARG A 286 -9.05 -19.01 -26.44
CA ARG A 286 -8.18 -18.12 -27.20
C ARG A 286 -6.80 -18.73 -27.34
N HIS A 287 -6.31 -18.82 -28.56
CA HIS A 287 -4.94 -19.28 -28.83
C HIS A 287 -4.01 -18.08 -29.04
N ASP A 288 -3.05 -17.89 -28.15
CA ASP A 288 -1.97 -16.90 -28.31
C ASP A 288 -0.72 -17.60 -28.87
N SER A 289 -0.59 -17.58 -30.20
CA SER A 289 0.54 -18.16 -30.92
C SER A 289 1.90 -17.49 -30.61
N ARG A 290 1.91 -16.24 -30.11
CA ARG A 290 3.15 -15.53 -29.76
C ARG A 290 3.66 -15.97 -28.39
N ARG A 291 2.76 -16.25 -27.46
CA ARG A 291 3.08 -16.78 -26.13
C ARG A 291 3.14 -18.30 -26.08
N ASN A 292 2.70 -18.98 -27.15
CA ASN A 292 2.48 -20.42 -27.20
C ASN A 292 1.58 -20.87 -26.05
N THR A 293 0.39 -20.28 -25.93
CA THR A 293 -0.56 -20.63 -24.87
C THR A 293 -1.97 -20.78 -25.42
N LEU A 294 -2.70 -21.74 -24.86
CA LEU A 294 -4.15 -21.88 -24.99
C LEU A 294 -4.80 -21.30 -23.72
N GLU A 295 -5.63 -20.28 -23.88
CA GLU A 295 -6.41 -19.68 -22.80
C GLU A 295 -7.84 -20.24 -22.88
N TRP A 296 -8.26 -20.97 -21.85
CA TRP A 296 -9.63 -21.42 -21.65
C TRP A 296 -10.38 -20.40 -20.79
N CYS A 297 -11.37 -19.75 -21.39
CA CYS A 297 -12.09 -18.61 -20.83
C CYS A 297 -13.51 -18.99 -20.40
N LEU A 298 -13.80 -18.80 -19.12
CA LEU A 298 -15.09 -19.07 -18.48
C LEU A 298 -15.56 -17.78 -17.80
N PRO A 299 -16.64 -17.14 -18.27
CA PRO A 299 -17.09 -15.86 -17.70
C PRO A 299 -17.42 -15.95 -16.22
N VAL A 300 -18.06 -17.04 -15.79
CA VAL A 300 -18.44 -17.29 -14.39
C VAL A 300 -18.38 -18.79 -14.09
N ILE A 301 -17.80 -19.15 -12.94
CA ILE A 301 -17.90 -20.47 -12.31
C ILE A 301 -18.56 -20.31 -10.94
N ASP A 302 -19.72 -20.95 -10.75
CA ASP A 302 -20.50 -20.93 -9.52
C ASP A 302 -21.16 -22.30 -9.22
N ALA A 303 -22.01 -22.36 -8.19
CA ALA A 303 -22.69 -23.57 -7.79
C ALA A 303 -23.59 -24.23 -8.86
N LYS A 304 -23.95 -23.53 -9.95
CA LYS A 304 -24.78 -24.04 -11.04
C LYS A 304 -23.96 -24.72 -12.14
N ASN A 305 -22.69 -24.35 -12.27
CA ASN A 305 -21.76 -24.88 -13.27
C ASN A 305 -20.41 -25.23 -12.62
N LYS A 306 -20.48 -25.99 -11.52
CA LYS A 306 -19.32 -26.36 -10.68
C LYS A 306 -18.23 -27.12 -11.41
N SER A 307 -18.58 -27.82 -12.48
CA SER A 307 -17.63 -28.59 -13.29
C SER A 307 -17.74 -28.18 -14.75
N GLY A 308 -16.63 -28.33 -15.47
CA GLY A 308 -16.58 -28.22 -16.91
C GLY A 308 -15.31 -28.83 -17.47
N SER A 309 -15.28 -29.06 -18.78
CA SER A 309 -14.15 -29.67 -19.48
C SER A 309 -13.73 -28.92 -20.74
N LEU A 310 -12.48 -29.15 -21.13
CA LEU A 310 -11.86 -28.74 -22.37
C LEU A 310 -11.01 -29.90 -22.90
N GLU A 311 -11.30 -30.31 -24.13
CA GLU A 311 -10.50 -31.27 -24.87
C GLU A 311 -9.83 -30.61 -26.07
N PHE A 312 -8.55 -30.90 -26.29
CA PHE A 312 -7.85 -30.50 -27.51
C PHE A 312 -6.75 -31.47 -27.90
N SER A 313 -6.36 -31.44 -29.18
CA SER A 313 -5.26 -32.23 -29.71
C SER A 313 -4.21 -31.32 -30.34
N ILE A 314 -2.93 -31.56 -30.05
CA ILE A 314 -1.81 -30.82 -30.66
C ILE A 314 -0.55 -31.69 -30.71
N ALA A 315 0.35 -31.45 -31.67
CA ALA A 315 1.65 -32.13 -31.66
C ALA A 315 2.48 -31.64 -30.46
N GLY A 316 3.02 -32.55 -29.66
CA GLY A 316 3.70 -32.23 -28.41
C GLY A 316 3.88 -33.44 -27.51
N GLN A 317 4.50 -33.23 -26.36
CA GLN A 317 4.65 -34.21 -25.29
C GLN A 317 3.89 -33.78 -24.03
N PRO A 318 3.49 -34.71 -23.15
CA PRO A 318 2.77 -34.41 -21.93
C PRO A 318 3.34 -33.27 -21.07
N ASN A 319 4.67 -33.15 -20.98
CA ASN A 319 5.32 -32.12 -20.17
C ASN A 319 5.25 -30.71 -20.78
N ASP A 320 4.90 -30.58 -22.07
CA ASP A 320 4.80 -29.29 -22.75
C ASP A 320 3.59 -28.46 -22.28
N PHE A 321 2.63 -29.10 -21.60
CA PHE A 321 1.36 -28.50 -21.18
C PHE A 321 1.37 -27.97 -19.75
N PHE A 322 2.54 -27.93 -19.11
CA PHE A 322 2.72 -27.49 -17.73
C PHE A 322 3.77 -26.37 -17.62
N PRO A 323 3.65 -25.46 -16.63
CA PRO A 323 2.59 -25.41 -15.63
C PRO A 323 1.29 -24.79 -16.17
N VAL A 324 0.15 -25.37 -15.81
CA VAL A 324 -1.17 -24.77 -16.08
C VAL A 324 -1.39 -23.64 -15.08
N GLN A 325 -1.75 -22.46 -15.57
CA GLN A 325 -1.99 -21.27 -14.74
C GLN A 325 -3.48 -20.95 -14.66
N VAL A 326 -3.94 -20.47 -13.51
CA VAL A 326 -5.35 -20.06 -13.33
C VAL A 326 -5.39 -18.60 -12.87
N SER A 327 -6.29 -17.83 -13.45
CA SER A 327 -6.62 -16.48 -12.97
C SER A 327 -8.13 -16.32 -12.90
N PHE A 328 -8.59 -15.59 -11.88
CA PHE A 328 -9.99 -15.22 -11.71
C PHE A 328 -10.09 -14.06 -10.71
N VAL A 329 -11.27 -13.48 -10.63
CA VAL A 329 -11.64 -12.53 -9.57
C VAL A 329 -12.93 -12.97 -8.89
N SER A 330 -13.06 -12.73 -7.58
CA SER A 330 -14.33 -12.95 -6.88
C SER A 330 -14.63 -11.80 -5.94
N LYS A 331 -15.93 -11.50 -5.81
CA LYS A 331 -16.45 -10.58 -4.79
C LYS A 331 -16.76 -11.27 -3.46
N LYS A 332 -16.54 -12.58 -3.40
CA LYS A 332 -16.78 -13.41 -2.22
C LYS A 332 -15.45 -13.80 -1.57
N ASN A 333 -15.44 -13.85 -0.25
CA ASN A 333 -14.24 -14.20 0.52
C ASN A 333 -14.13 -15.72 0.67
N TYR A 334 -12.97 -16.28 0.31
CA TYR A 334 -12.65 -17.70 0.50
C TYR A 334 -12.70 -18.14 1.98
N CYS A 335 -12.10 -17.38 2.89
CA CYS A 335 -12.04 -17.71 4.32
C CYS A 335 -13.33 -17.33 5.08
N ASN A 336 -14.37 -16.86 4.39
CA ASN A 336 -15.64 -16.39 4.97
C ASN A 336 -15.49 -15.38 6.12
N ILE A 337 -14.45 -14.55 6.10
CA ILE A 337 -14.25 -13.46 7.07
C ILE A 337 -15.05 -12.24 6.60
N GLN A 338 -15.94 -11.75 7.44
CA GLN A 338 -16.86 -10.66 7.12
C GLN A 338 -16.99 -9.68 8.28
N VAL A 339 -17.17 -8.40 7.95
CA VAL A 339 -17.50 -7.35 8.94
C VAL A 339 -19.01 -7.40 9.19
N THR A 340 -19.41 -7.84 10.37
CA THR A 340 -20.83 -8.01 10.71
C THR A 340 -21.48 -6.71 11.20
N LYS A 341 -20.74 -5.88 11.93
CA LYS A 341 -21.25 -4.64 12.53
C LYS A 341 -20.10 -3.66 12.80
N VAL A 342 -20.40 -2.37 12.69
CA VAL A 342 -19.54 -1.28 13.15
C VAL A 342 -20.31 -0.45 14.19
N THR A 343 -19.66 -0.07 15.29
CA THR A 343 -20.24 0.73 16.37
C THR A 343 -19.37 1.93 16.71
N GLN A 344 -19.98 3.02 17.20
CA GLN A 344 -19.23 4.12 17.79
C GLN A 344 -18.59 3.67 19.09
N VAL A 345 -17.41 4.23 19.35
CA VAL A 345 -16.69 4.07 20.62
C VAL A 345 -17.53 4.63 21.78
N ASP A 346 -18.12 5.81 21.57
CA ASP A 346 -18.99 6.46 22.54
C ASP A 346 -20.42 5.88 22.45
N GLY A 347 -20.78 5.09 23.45
CA GLY A 347 -22.15 4.60 23.64
C GLY A 347 -22.55 3.37 22.80
N ASN A 348 -21.62 2.71 22.09
CA ASN A 348 -21.86 1.47 21.32
C ASN A 348 -23.01 1.56 20.31
N SER A 349 -23.34 2.76 19.85
CA SER A 349 -24.40 2.97 18.86
C SER A 349 -23.97 2.39 17.50
N PRO A 350 -24.84 1.65 16.79
CA PRO A 350 -24.52 1.15 15.44
C PRO A 350 -24.25 2.29 14.46
N VAL A 351 -23.22 2.13 13.63
CA VAL A 351 -22.85 3.08 12.58
C VAL A 351 -23.15 2.45 11.23
N ARG A 352 -23.61 3.26 10.27
CA ARG A 352 -23.75 2.81 8.88
C ARG A 352 -22.36 2.63 8.29
N PHE A 353 -22.13 1.47 7.69
CA PHE A 353 -20.90 1.18 6.98
C PHE A 353 -21.23 0.46 5.67
N SER A 354 -20.26 0.46 4.76
CA SER A 354 -20.24 -0.37 3.56
C SER A 354 -19.01 -1.27 3.60
N THR A 355 -19.07 -2.39 2.90
CA THR A 355 -17.96 -3.32 2.75
C THR A 355 -17.77 -3.63 1.28
N GLU A 356 -16.53 -3.59 0.84
CA GLU A 356 -16.09 -4.06 -0.46
C GLU A 356 -15.14 -5.23 -0.24
N THR A 357 -15.39 -6.34 -0.93
CA THR A 357 -14.60 -7.57 -0.80
C THR A 357 -14.08 -7.95 -2.17
N THR A 358 -12.77 -8.20 -2.24
CA THR A 358 -12.11 -8.64 -3.47
C THR A 358 -11.20 -9.83 -3.14
N PHE A 359 -11.38 -10.92 -3.86
CA PHE A 359 -10.53 -12.09 -3.84
C PHE A 359 -9.85 -12.22 -5.20
N LEU A 360 -8.52 -12.12 -5.20
CA LEU A 360 -7.68 -12.08 -6.38
C LEU A 360 -6.65 -13.20 -6.33
N VAL A 361 -6.29 -13.72 -7.49
CA VAL A 361 -5.17 -14.66 -7.63
C VAL A 361 -3.87 -13.89 -7.81
N ASP A 362 -2.92 -14.08 -6.90
CA ASP A 362 -1.53 -13.62 -7.09
C ASP A 362 -0.75 -14.65 -7.92
N LYS A 363 -0.82 -15.92 -7.50
CA LYS A 363 -0.20 -17.04 -8.20
C LYS A 363 -1.01 -18.31 -8.01
N TYR A 364 -1.37 -18.96 -9.11
CA TYR A 364 -2.02 -20.28 -9.12
C TYR A 364 -1.44 -21.09 -10.28
N GLU A 365 -0.65 -22.09 -9.95
CA GLU A 365 0.00 -23.00 -10.91
C GLU A 365 -0.27 -24.46 -10.53
N ILE A 366 -0.57 -25.28 -11.54
CA ILE A 366 -0.61 -26.74 -11.48
C ILE A 366 0.61 -27.24 -12.25
N LEU A 367 1.41 -28.09 -11.60
CA LEU A 367 2.72 -28.53 -12.09
C LEU A 367 2.68 -29.89 -12.80
#